data_AF-A0A9R0V4X5-F1
#
_entry.id   AF-A0A9R0V4X5-F1
#
_cell.length_a   1.000
_cell.length_b   1.000
_cell.length_c   1.000
_cell.angle_alpha   90.00
_cell.angle_beta   90.00
_cell.angle_gamma   90.00
#
_symmetry.space_group_name_H-M   'P 1'
#
loop_
_entity.id
_entity.type
_entity.pdbx_description
1 polymer ?
#
loop_
_entity_poly.entity_id
_entity_poly.type
_entity_poly.pdbx_seq_one_letter_code
_entity_poly.pdbx_strand_id
1 'polypeptide(L)'
;MRNQCASRTMAPRWWLLILCLAGNELHGRAQLDSRGFINIDCGLQGEESYVNDETKLVYVSDAGFTNSGTPYNISAENYRPWRSRNVRSLRSFPDGVRNCYTLGSLVSGLKYLFRATFLYGNYDGLNKRPATFDLYIGVNFWMVVNMSWWGLDQDNTATVEAIIVVPRDLVQVCLVNTGGGTPFISGLELRPLKMSLYPQVTAEVRLFLLRRRNFAAINGTIIRFPDNPYDRLWYPRSDATMWAEMTTTERVDDVNGDEFEAPMAVLQTVIKLLNTSGSIKFGWEVAPELNNVSPGPGYLAVLHFVELELLGGDALRQFNISVNHDESWVPGYTPLGFLRKAYVYNKFTNPRDSSYIVTIKATANSMLPPIINAYELFSVIATTNVGIESQDGNQFN
;
A
#
# COMPACT_ATOMS: atom_id res chain seq x y z
N MET A 1 82.03 -48.96 19.21
CA MET A 1 81.49 -47.58 19.20
C MET A 1 80.20 -47.57 20.03
N ARG A 2 80.07 -46.54 20.88
CA ARG A 2 78.97 -46.16 21.81
C ARG A 2 77.58 -46.76 21.53
N ASN A 3 76.95 -47.47 22.47
CA ASN A 3 76.21 -47.07 23.68
C ASN A 3 74.75 -46.59 23.48
N GLN A 4 73.84 -47.39 24.04
CA GLN A 4 72.66 -47.09 24.90
C GLN A 4 71.31 -46.59 24.32
N CYS A 5 70.29 -47.46 24.54
CA CYS A 5 68.99 -47.27 25.20
C CYS A 5 68.29 -45.90 25.20
N ALA A 6 66.98 -45.90 24.87
CA ALA A 6 65.93 -45.56 25.85
C ALA A 6 64.52 -45.97 25.38
N SER A 7 63.81 -46.60 26.30
CA SER A 7 62.36 -46.83 26.33
C SER A 7 61.62 -45.54 26.72
N ARG A 8 60.39 -45.33 26.22
CA ARG A 8 59.29 -44.76 27.03
C ARG A 8 57.91 -44.99 26.41
N THR A 9 57.02 -45.41 27.30
CA THR A 9 55.57 -45.63 27.22
C THR A 9 54.77 -44.33 27.02
N MET A 10 53.61 -44.40 26.34
CA MET A 10 52.32 -43.80 26.75
C MET A 10 51.19 -44.10 25.75
N ALA A 11 50.07 -44.64 26.28
CA ALA A 11 48.76 -44.77 25.64
C ALA A 11 48.00 -43.40 25.62
N PRO A 12 46.70 -43.32 25.32
CA PRO A 12 45.92 -43.76 24.15
C PRO A 12 45.48 -42.54 23.31
N ARG A 13 45.42 -42.64 21.97
CA ARG A 13 44.81 -41.59 21.13
C ARG A 13 43.31 -41.87 21.00
N TRP A 14 42.53 -41.38 21.95
CA TRP A 14 41.08 -41.22 21.79
C TRP A 14 40.80 -40.27 20.62
N TRP A 15 39.89 -40.70 19.75
CA TRP A 15 39.39 -39.95 18.61
C TRP A 15 38.61 -38.74 19.11
N LEU A 16 39.18 -37.54 18.97
CA LEU A 16 38.40 -36.30 18.99
C LEU A 16 37.77 -36.13 17.61
N LEU A 17 36.55 -36.65 17.46
CA LEU A 17 35.61 -36.19 16.45
C LEU A 17 35.33 -34.71 16.74
N ILE A 18 36.02 -33.82 16.01
CA ILE A 18 35.63 -32.42 15.93
C ILE A 18 34.30 -32.41 15.17
N LEU A 19 33.19 -32.39 15.91
CA LEU A 19 31.91 -31.95 15.39
C LEU A 19 32.08 -30.47 15.02
N CYS A 20 32.37 -30.21 13.75
CA CYS A 20 32.04 -28.93 13.13
C CYS A 20 30.51 -28.81 13.15
N LEU A 21 29.97 -28.31 14.26
CA LEU A 21 28.69 -27.63 14.23
C LEU A 21 28.91 -26.39 13.36
N ALA A 22 28.71 -26.56 12.05
CA ALA A 22 28.35 -25.45 11.21
C ALA A 22 27.06 -24.90 11.81
N GLY A 23 27.19 -23.84 12.61
CA GLY A 23 26.08 -22.98 12.95
C GLY A 23 25.55 -22.45 11.64
N ASN A 24 24.54 -23.11 11.10
CA ASN A 24 23.61 -22.46 10.21
C ASN A 24 22.94 -21.40 11.08
N GLU A 25 23.51 -20.19 11.12
CA GLU A 25 22.72 -19.01 11.38
C GLU A 25 21.62 -19.02 10.31
N LEU A 26 20.44 -19.51 10.70
CA LEU A 26 19.21 -19.28 9.96
C LEU A 26 19.00 -17.76 9.98
N HIS A 27 19.60 -17.05 9.02
CA HIS A 27 19.05 -15.78 8.57
C HIS A 27 17.62 -16.09 8.15
N GLY A 28 16.65 -15.65 8.96
CA GLY A 28 15.23 -15.89 8.75
C GLY A 28 14.83 -15.42 7.36
N ARG A 29 14.81 -16.33 6.39
CA ARG A 29 14.20 -16.08 5.10
C ARG A 29 12.71 -15.90 5.38
N ALA A 30 12.20 -14.71 5.09
CA ALA A 30 10.79 -14.43 5.04
C ALA A 30 10.09 -15.54 4.22
N GLN A 31 9.41 -16.45 4.90
CA GLN A 31 8.60 -17.43 4.20
C GLN A 31 7.35 -16.69 3.76
N LEU A 32 7.30 -16.36 2.47
CA LEU A 32 6.09 -15.93 1.81
C LEU A 32 4.96 -16.87 2.21
N ASP A 33 3.79 -16.31 2.55
CA ASP A 33 2.62 -17.16 2.75
C ASP A 33 2.26 -17.88 1.42
N SER A 34 1.32 -18.82 1.47
CA SER A 34 0.89 -19.56 0.28
C SER A 34 0.40 -18.69 -0.90
N ARG A 35 0.12 -17.40 -0.68
CA ARG A 35 -0.32 -16.43 -1.68
C ARG A 35 0.79 -15.46 -2.12
N GLY A 36 1.98 -15.56 -1.54
CA GLY A 36 3.08 -14.64 -1.77
C GLY A 36 2.98 -13.34 -0.97
N PHE A 37 2.18 -13.28 0.10
CA PHE A 37 2.09 -12.10 0.94
C PHE A 37 3.26 -12.03 1.93
N ILE A 38 3.72 -10.80 2.19
CA ILE A 38 4.61 -10.48 3.30
C ILE A 38 3.84 -9.54 4.24
N ASN A 39 3.78 -9.87 5.53
CA ASN A 39 3.15 -9.04 6.56
C ASN A 39 4.11 -8.91 7.74
N ILE A 40 4.68 -7.72 7.92
CA ILE A 40 5.66 -7.45 8.97
C ILE A 40 5.01 -6.52 9.99
N ASP A 41 5.03 -6.94 11.25
CA ASP A 41 4.75 -6.10 12.41
C ASP A 41 6.08 -5.55 12.93
N CYS A 42 6.33 -4.28 12.65
CA CYS A 42 7.61 -3.66 12.93
C CYS A 42 7.72 -3.35 14.42
N GLY A 43 8.81 -3.78 15.04
CA GLY A 43 9.02 -3.67 16.48
C GLY A 43 8.23 -4.67 17.32
N LEU A 44 7.68 -5.73 16.72
CA LEU A 44 7.01 -6.80 17.45
C LEU A 44 7.97 -7.45 18.46
N GLN A 45 7.53 -7.53 19.72
CA GLN A 45 8.31 -8.03 20.85
C GLN A 45 7.56 -9.17 21.57
N GLY A 46 8.32 -10.15 22.07
CA GLY A 46 7.80 -11.24 22.90
C GLY A 46 7.26 -12.45 22.13
N GLU A 47 7.11 -12.36 20.82
CA GLU A 47 6.70 -13.46 19.93
C GLU A 47 7.30 -13.26 18.53
N GLU A 48 7.47 -14.34 17.77
CA GLU A 48 8.02 -14.27 16.41
C GLU A 48 6.95 -13.98 15.34
N SER A 49 5.70 -14.37 15.60
CA SER A 49 4.58 -14.20 14.68
C SER A 49 3.22 -14.36 15.36
N TYR A 50 2.16 -13.90 14.70
CA TYR A 50 0.77 -14.15 15.09
C TYR A 50 -0.17 -14.20 13.88
N VAL A 51 -1.34 -14.80 14.07
CA VAL A 51 -2.44 -14.74 13.09
C VAL A 51 -3.34 -13.56 13.43
N ASN A 52 -3.57 -12.67 12.48
CA ASN A 52 -4.49 -11.54 12.66
C ASN A 52 -5.94 -12.05 12.70
N ASP A 53 -6.71 -11.61 13.69
CA ASP A 53 -8.06 -12.14 13.90
C ASP A 53 -9.06 -11.74 12.80
N GLU A 54 -8.87 -10.58 12.17
CA GLU A 54 -9.77 -10.05 11.13
C GLU A 54 -9.41 -10.63 9.77
N THR A 55 -8.14 -10.47 9.37
CA THR A 55 -7.68 -10.83 8.02
C THR A 55 -7.22 -12.29 7.93
N LYS A 56 -7.02 -12.97 9.05
CA LYS A 56 -6.41 -14.33 9.11
C LYS A 56 -5.02 -14.41 8.46
N LEU A 57 -4.37 -13.26 8.23
CA LEU A 57 -3.01 -13.19 7.73
C LEU A 57 -2.02 -13.42 8.86
N VAL A 58 -0.93 -14.12 8.57
CA VAL A 58 0.19 -14.27 9.51
C VAL A 58 1.07 -13.03 9.42
N TYR A 59 1.24 -12.33 10.54
CA TYR A 59 2.22 -11.26 10.71
C TYR A 59 3.44 -11.81 11.43
N VAL A 60 4.63 -11.41 10.98
CA VAL A 60 5.91 -11.81 11.57
C VAL A 60 6.66 -10.60 12.13
N SER A 61 7.56 -10.83 13.08
CA SER A 61 8.48 -9.82 13.58
C SER A 61 9.43 -9.32 12.48
N ASP A 62 9.87 -8.07 12.59
CA ASP A 62 10.81 -7.46 11.65
C ASP A 62 12.28 -7.83 11.85
N ALA A 63 12.61 -8.62 12.88
CA ALA A 63 13.99 -8.98 13.22
C ALA A 63 14.76 -9.66 12.07
N GLY A 64 14.06 -10.36 11.16
CA GLY A 64 14.65 -11.00 9.98
C GLY A 64 14.82 -10.09 8.76
N PHE A 65 14.37 -8.83 8.83
CA PHE A 65 14.27 -7.94 7.67
C PHE A 65 15.15 -6.69 7.78
N THR A 66 15.55 -6.32 9.00
CA THR A 66 16.42 -5.17 9.27
C THR A 66 17.37 -5.49 10.42
N ASN A 67 18.58 -4.92 10.37
CA ASN A 67 19.63 -5.12 11.37
C ASN A 67 19.87 -3.88 12.25
N SER A 68 19.10 -2.81 12.06
CA SER A 68 19.23 -1.55 12.79
C SER A 68 17.93 -1.12 13.45
N GLY A 69 18.01 -0.04 14.24
CA GLY A 69 16.88 0.53 14.94
C GLY A 69 16.45 -0.25 16.18
N THR A 70 15.57 0.36 16.96
CA THR A 70 15.14 -0.11 18.27
C THR A 70 13.63 -0.36 18.26
N PRO A 71 13.16 -1.55 18.68
CA PRO A 71 11.74 -1.84 18.77
C PRO A 71 11.12 -1.16 19.99
N TYR A 72 9.90 -0.65 19.84
CA TYR A 72 9.12 -0.05 20.91
C TYR A 72 7.66 -0.47 20.83
N ASN A 73 7.01 -0.55 21.99
CA ASN A 73 5.56 -0.56 22.08
C ASN A 73 5.05 0.88 22.12
N ILE A 74 3.86 1.13 21.57
CA ILE A 74 3.19 2.42 21.77
C ILE A 74 2.81 2.61 23.24
N SER A 75 2.60 3.86 23.65
CA SER A 75 2.15 4.13 25.01
C SER A 75 0.76 3.55 25.26
N ALA A 76 0.50 3.11 26.49
CA ALA A 76 -0.78 2.53 26.88
C ALA A 76 -1.97 3.49 26.63
N GLU A 77 -1.76 4.79 26.80
CA GLU A 77 -2.76 5.83 26.52
C GLU A 77 -3.16 5.92 25.04
N ASN A 78 -2.26 5.51 24.13
CA ASN A 78 -2.50 5.46 22.69
C ASN A 78 -2.96 4.09 22.20
N TYR A 79 -3.09 3.10 23.08
CA TYR A 79 -3.62 1.79 22.72
C TYR A 79 -5.12 1.87 22.41
N ARG A 80 -5.56 1.25 21.31
CA ARG A 80 -6.97 1.11 20.93
C ARG A 80 -7.24 -0.33 20.50
N PRO A 81 -8.16 -1.06 21.16
CA PRO A 81 -8.41 -2.47 20.85
C PRO A 81 -8.84 -2.73 19.40
N TRP A 82 -9.61 -1.81 18.81
CA TRP A 82 -10.13 -1.91 17.44
C TRP A 82 -9.10 -1.57 16.36
N ARG A 83 -7.92 -1.06 16.73
CA ARG A 83 -6.84 -0.87 15.76
C ARG A 83 -6.16 -2.21 15.49
N SER A 84 -5.70 -2.35 14.25
CA SER A 84 -4.91 -3.50 13.84
C SER A 84 -3.72 -3.70 14.76
N ARG A 85 -3.39 -4.97 15.02
CA ARG A 85 -2.31 -5.34 15.95
C ARG A 85 -0.94 -4.80 15.49
N ASN A 86 -0.72 -4.72 14.18
CA ASN A 86 0.51 -4.21 13.55
C ASN A 86 0.77 -2.70 13.69
N VAL A 87 -0.02 -1.99 14.51
CA VAL A 87 0.30 -0.62 14.92
C VAL A 87 0.45 -0.49 16.44
N ARG A 88 0.50 -1.60 17.19
CA ARG A 88 0.74 -1.59 18.64
C ARG A 88 2.23 -1.51 18.98
N SER A 89 3.07 -1.82 18.01
CA SER A 89 4.51 -1.70 18.04
C SER A 89 5.00 -0.84 16.87
N LEU A 90 6.24 -0.39 16.99
CA LEU A 90 7.00 0.20 15.89
C LEU A 90 8.49 -0.07 16.08
N ARG A 91 9.25 0.03 14.99
CA ARG A 91 10.70 0.15 15.06
C ARG A 91 11.11 1.58 14.76
N SER A 92 11.93 2.14 15.65
CA SER A 92 12.48 3.48 15.58
C SER A 92 13.93 3.44 15.11
N PHE A 93 14.34 4.42 14.29
CA PHE A 93 15.68 4.51 13.73
C PHE A 93 16.35 5.84 14.12
N PRO A 94 16.81 6.00 15.38
CA PRO A 94 17.48 7.22 15.83
C PRO A 94 18.85 7.42 15.18
N ASP A 95 19.51 6.33 14.81
CA ASP A 95 20.85 6.31 14.25
C ASP A 95 20.85 6.06 12.74
N GLY A 96 21.85 6.63 12.07
CA GLY A 96 22.06 6.46 10.63
C GLY A 96 21.17 7.35 9.75
N VAL A 97 21.69 7.65 8.56
CA VAL A 97 20.98 8.48 7.58
C VAL A 97 19.94 7.67 6.80
N ARG A 98 20.23 6.39 6.54
CA ARG A 98 19.38 5.50 5.73
C ARG A 98 19.27 4.14 6.40
N ASN A 99 18.04 3.76 6.74
CA ASN A 99 17.73 2.50 7.41
C ASN A 99 16.77 1.69 6.54
N CYS A 100 17.09 0.44 6.24
CA CYS A 100 16.39 -0.34 5.21
C CYS A 100 15.89 -1.69 5.72
N TYR A 101 14.68 -2.03 5.30
CA TYR A 101 14.15 -3.38 5.31
C TYR A 101 14.54 -4.06 4.01
N THR A 102 15.05 -5.28 4.10
CA THR A 102 15.36 -6.11 2.93
C THR A 102 14.30 -7.18 2.77
N LEU A 103 13.52 -7.10 1.69
CA LEU A 103 12.45 -8.03 1.35
C LEU A 103 12.93 -8.95 0.22
N GLY A 104 13.05 -10.25 0.50
CA GLY A 104 13.51 -11.26 -0.46
C GLY A 104 12.42 -12.21 -0.95
N SER A 105 12.83 -13.21 -1.73
CA SER A 105 11.97 -14.25 -2.32
C SER A 105 10.93 -13.71 -3.32
N LEU A 106 11.14 -12.52 -3.88
CA LEU A 106 10.21 -11.91 -4.82
C LEU A 106 10.35 -12.53 -6.22
N VAL A 107 9.31 -12.36 -7.03
CA VAL A 107 9.35 -12.75 -8.45
C VAL A 107 9.81 -11.56 -9.26
N SER A 108 11.02 -11.65 -9.83
CA SER A 108 11.56 -10.64 -10.72
C SER A 108 10.61 -10.36 -11.89
N GLY A 109 10.36 -9.09 -12.18
CA GLY A 109 9.43 -8.63 -13.23
C GLY A 109 7.96 -8.66 -12.82
N LEU A 110 7.61 -9.14 -11.62
CA LEU A 110 6.23 -9.12 -11.13
C LEU A 110 5.88 -7.76 -10.50
N LYS A 111 4.60 -7.43 -10.54
CA LYS A 111 4.02 -6.24 -9.93
C LYS A 111 3.66 -6.50 -8.48
N TYR A 112 4.00 -5.56 -7.61
CA TYR A 112 3.70 -5.63 -6.18
C TYR A 112 3.07 -4.34 -5.70
N LEU A 113 2.09 -4.47 -4.80
CA LEU A 113 1.64 -3.40 -3.93
C LEU A 113 2.47 -3.43 -2.66
N PHE A 114 3.16 -2.33 -2.37
CA PHE A 114 3.85 -2.04 -1.13
C PHE A 114 2.94 -1.19 -0.26
N ARG A 115 2.84 -1.50 1.03
CA ARG A 115 2.15 -0.67 2.00
C ARG A 115 3.00 -0.49 3.24
N ALA A 116 3.21 0.76 3.64
CA ALA A 116 3.84 1.10 4.92
C ALA A 116 2.81 1.79 5.82
N THR A 117 2.80 1.42 7.10
CA THR A 117 1.90 1.97 8.11
C THR A 117 2.70 2.59 9.24
N PHE A 118 2.24 3.75 9.70
CA PHE A 118 2.90 4.56 10.72
C PHE A 118 1.90 4.97 11.79
N LEU A 119 2.23 4.70 13.04
CA LEU A 119 1.58 5.27 14.21
C LEU A 119 2.66 5.65 15.22
N TYR A 120 2.81 6.94 15.51
CA TYR A 120 3.79 7.40 16.51
C TYR A 120 3.46 6.85 17.90
N GLY A 121 2.19 6.92 18.33
CA GLY A 121 1.72 6.30 19.57
C GLY A 121 2.45 6.75 20.85
N ASN A 122 3.19 7.87 20.83
CA ASN A 122 4.04 8.33 21.93
C ASN A 122 5.01 7.26 22.46
N TYR A 123 5.59 6.46 21.55
CA TYR A 123 6.47 5.34 21.90
C TYR A 123 7.71 5.74 22.73
N ASP A 124 8.16 6.98 22.58
CA ASP A 124 9.35 7.54 23.24
C ASP A 124 9.03 8.40 24.47
N GLY A 125 7.74 8.58 24.80
CA GLY A 125 7.29 9.41 25.92
C GLY A 125 7.50 10.92 25.76
N LEU A 126 7.96 11.40 24.60
CA LEU A 126 8.24 12.82 24.38
C LEU A 126 6.97 13.64 24.09
N ASN A 127 5.90 12.96 23.69
CA ASN A 127 4.63 13.54 23.26
C ASN A 127 4.80 14.65 22.20
N LYS A 128 5.79 14.47 21.31
CA LYS A 128 6.12 15.40 20.23
C LYS A 128 6.09 14.65 18.92
N ARG A 129 5.23 15.09 17.99
CA ARG A 129 5.12 14.51 16.65
C ARG A 129 5.78 15.37 15.56
N PRO A 130 7.11 15.46 15.45
CA PRO A 130 7.71 16.18 14.32
C PRO A 130 8.29 15.26 13.24
N ALA A 131 8.23 13.92 13.35
CA ALA A 131 8.95 13.03 12.43
C ALA A 131 8.56 13.28 10.95
N THR A 132 9.52 13.85 10.22
CA THR A 132 9.50 14.00 8.76
C THR A 132 10.74 13.33 8.19
N PHE A 133 10.55 12.39 7.27
CA PHE A 133 11.60 11.58 6.68
C PHE A 133 11.16 11.05 5.32
N ASP A 134 12.10 10.64 4.49
CA ASP A 134 11.77 10.13 3.16
C ASP A 134 11.64 8.61 3.17
N LEU A 135 10.77 8.09 2.31
CA LEU A 135 10.61 6.68 2.04
C LEU A 135 11.09 6.36 0.62
N TYR A 136 11.84 5.27 0.48
CA TYR A 136 12.38 4.81 -0.79
C TYR A 136 12.07 3.33 -1.01
N ILE A 137 11.85 2.94 -2.26
CA ILE A 137 11.83 1.54 -2.70
C ILE A 137 13.04 1.31 -3.63
N GLY A 138 14.02 0.57 -3.13
CA GLY A 138 15.37 0.53 -3.66
C GLY A 138 15.98 1.93 -3.62
N VAL A 139 16.64 2.34 -4.71
CA VAL A 139 17.23 3.69 -4.85
C VAL A 139 16.21 4.78 -5.16
N ASN A 140 14.96 4.42 -5.41
CA ASN A 140 13.98 5.32 -5.98
C ASN A 140 13.05 5.88 -4.89
N PHE A 141 12.85 7.19 -4.96
CA PHE A 141 11.96 7.90 -4.06
C PHE A 141 10.53 7.36 -4.16
N TRP A 142 9.91 7.15 -3.00
CA TRP A 142 8.51 6.82 -2.87
C TRP A 142 7.75 8.06 -2.43
N MET A 143 8.02 8.62 -1.25
CA MET A 143 7.37 9.84 -0.77
C MET A 143 8.06 10.39 0.48
N VAL A 144 7.76 11.65 0.82
CA VAL A 144 8.04 12.15 2.17
C VAL A 144 6.96 11.62 3.11
N VAL A 145 7.33 11.19 4.31
CA VAL A 145 6.42 10.87 5.40
C VAL A 145 6.38 12.05 6.35
N ASN A 146 5.20 12.63 6.59
CA ASN A 146 5.06 13.78 7.49
C ASN A 146 4.05 13.51 8.63
N MET A 147 4.57 13.12 9.79
CA MET A 147 3.75 12.78 10.95
C MET A 147 3.20 14.00 11.72
N SER A 148 3.44 15.22 11.25
CA SER A 148 2.92 16.44 11.88
C SER A 148 1.41 16.59 11.68
N TRP A 149 0.86 16.10 10.56
CA TRP A 149 -0.57 16.15 10.25
C TRP A 149 -1.14 14.85 9.65
N TRP A 150 -0.30 13.90 9.24
CA TRP A 150 -0.80 12.66 8.67
C TRP A 150 -1.58 11.81 9.68
N GLY A 151 -2.64 11.18 9.18
CA GLY A 151 -3.48 10.28 9.96
C GLY A 151 -4.34 10.97 11.02
N LEU A 152 -4.36 12.30 11.10
CA LEU A 152 -5.24 13.03 12.05
C LEU A 152 -6.73 12.68 11.85
N ASP A 153 -7.13 12.36 10.63
CA ASP A 153 -8.46 11.88 10.25
C ASP A 153 -8.64 10.35 10.38
N GLN A 154 -7.60 9.63 10.81
CA GLN A 154 -7.51 8.16 10.88
C GLN A 154 -6.88 7.70 12.21
N ASP A 155 -7.33 8.25 13.34
CA ASP A 155 -6.85 7.89 14.68
C ASP A 155 -5.32 8.00 14.84
N ASN A 156 -4.70 8.94 14.14
CA ASN A 156 -3.26 9.18 14.04
C ASN A 156 -2.46 8.09 13.33
N THR A 157 -3.14 7.22 12.58
CA THR A 157 -2.51 6.18 11.77
C THR A 157 -2.38 6.67 10.34
N ALA A 158 -1.17 6.69 9.81
CA ALA A 158 -0.90 6.99 8.42
C ALA A 158 -0.59 5.70 7.66
N THR A 159 -1.18 5.53 6.48
CA THR A 159 -0.92 4.39 5.59
C THR A 159 -0.65 4.91 4.19
N VAL A 160 0.41 4.39 3.58
CA VAL A 160 0.84 4.78 2.23
C VAL A 160 1.02 3.54 1.37
N GLU A 161 0.62 3.64 0.09
CA GLU A 161 0.73 2.52 -0.84
C GLU A 161 1.45 2.93 -2.14
N ALA A 162 2.24 2.00 -2.69
CA ALA A 162 2.83 2.08 -4.01
C ALA A 162 2.60 0.79 -4.79
N ILE A 163 2.44 0.90 -6.11
CA ILE A 163 2.41 -0.23 -7.04
C ILE A 163 3.58 -0.11 -7.99
N ILE A 164 4.44 -1.14 -8.00
CA ILE A 164 5.73 -1.13 -8.70
C ILE A 164 6.03 -2.51 -9.28
N VAL A 165 6.64 -2.57 -10.47
CA VAL A 165 7.28 -3.79 -10.98
C VAL A 165 8.67 -3.93 -10.36
N VAL A 166 8.93 -5.02 -9.65
CA VAL A 166 10.23 -5.24 -9.00
C VAL A 166 11.22 -5.85 -10.00
N PRO A 167 12.44 -5.30 -10.15
CA PRO A 167 13.39 -5.74 -11.17
C PRO A 167 14.20 -6.99 -10.77
N ARG A 168 14.10 -7.42 -9.52
CA ARG A 168 14.90 -8.51 -8.92
C ARG A 168 14.03 -9.28 -7.93
N ASP A 169 14.55 -10.40 -7.46
CA ASP A 169 13.99 -11.24 -6.41
C ASP A 169 14.14 -10.68 -4.99
N LEU A 170 14.73 -9.49 -4.87
CA LEU A 170 14.96 -8.76 -3.64
C LEU A 170 14.77 -7.26 -3.86
N VAL A 171 14.16 -6.59 -2.88
CA VAL A 171 13.97 -5.14 -2.87
C VAL A 171 14.16 -4.60 -1.47
N GLN A 172 14.66 -3.37 -1.36
CA GLN A 172 14.77 -2.68 -0.09
C GLN A 172 13.68 -1.62 0.06
N VAL A 173 13.11 -1.49 1.26
CA VAL A 173 12.27 -0.35 1.64
C VAL A 173 13.03 0.44 2.69
N CYS A 174 13.40 1.67 2.36
CA CYS A 174 14.32 2.46 3.19
C CYS A 174 13.66 3.73 3.71
N LEU A 175 13.86 3.98 5.00
CA LEU A 175 13.54 5.22 5.68
C LEU A 175 14.80 6.07 5.76
N VAL A 176 14.76 7.27 5.20
CA VAL A 176 15.90 8.19 5.12
C VAL A 176 15.63 9.41 6.00
N ASN A 177 16.47 9.60 7.01
CA ASN A 177 16.39 10.73 7.93
C ASN A 177 16.80 12.02 7.20
N THR A 178 15.89 13.00 7.15
CA THR A 178 16.10 14.31 6.53
C THR A 178 16.32 15.43 7.57
N GLY A 179 16.48 15.07 8.84
CA GLY A 179 16.63 16.01 9.95
C GLY A 179 15.32 16.52 10.56
N GLY A 180 14.17 16.04 10.05
CA GLY A 180 12.84 16.40 10.57
C GLY A 180 12.45 15.70 11.87
N GLY A 181 13.19 14.68 12.29
CA GLY A 181 12.92 13.88 13.48
C GLY A 181 13.32 12.42 13.26
N THR A 182 13.06 11.56 14.24
CA THR A 182 13.45 10.15 14.17
C THR A 182 12.52 9.36 13.25
N PRO A 183 13.03 8.73 12.16
CA PRO A 183 12.23 7.84 11.35
C PRO A 183 11.74 6.63 12.14
N PHE A 184 10.53 6.17 11.84
CA PHE A 184 9.97 4.96 12.42
C PHE A 184 8.98 4.31 11.44
N ILE A 185 8.64 3.05 11.67
CA ILE A 185 7.62 2.32 10.92
C ILE A 185 6.92 1.33 11.85
N SER A 186 5.60 1.18 11.69
CA SER A 186 4.78 0.27 12.50
C SER A 186 4.46 -1.03 11.76
N GLY A 187 4.19 -0.95 10.45
CA GLY A 187 3.93 -2.13 9.65
C GLY A 187 4.44 -1.99 8.22
N LEU A 188 4.85 -3.12 7.64
CA LEU A 188 5.28 -3.21 6.24
C LEU A 188 4.62 -4.43 5.60
N GLU A 189 3.81 -4.20 4.57
CA GLU A 189 3.04 -5.22 3.88
C GLU A 189 3.36 -5.22 2.38
N LEU A 190 3.41 -6.42 1.79
CA LEU A 190 3.64 -6.62 0.36
C LEU A 190 2.59 -7.58 -0.23
N ARG A 191 2.02 -7.23 -1.39
CA ARG A 191 1.02 -8.03 -2.10
C ARG A 191 1.43 -8.23 -3.56
N PRO A 192 1.62 -9.46 -4.05
CA PRO A 192 1.79 -9.69 -5.49
C PRO A 192 0.48 -9.36 -6.21
N LEU A 193 0.60 -8.70 -7.36
CA LEU A 193 -0.52 -8.36 -8.24
C LEU A 193 -0.36 -9.08 -9.58
N LYS A 194 -1.48 -9.40 -10.23
CA LYS A 194 -1.45 -9.83 -11.63
C LYS A 194 -0.84 -8.75 -12.49
N MET A 195 -0.09 -9.14 -13.52
CA MET A 195 0.47 -8.18 -14.47
C MET A 195 -0.60 -7.41 -15.25
N SER A 196 -1.79 -8.01 -15.44
CA SER A 196 -2.95 -7.36 -16.06
C SER A 196 -3.56 -6.23 -15.25
N LEU A 197 -3.32 -6.18 -13.92
CA LEU A 197 -3.86 -5.13 -13.06
C LEU A 197 -3.03 -3.86 -13.17
N TYR A 198 -3.65 -2.69 -13.36
CA TYR A 198 -2.97 -1.41 -13.54
C TYR A 198 -1.90 -1.48 -14.65
N PRO A 199 -2.29 -1.68 -15.93
CA PRO A 199 -1.36 -1.86 -17.05
C PRO A 199 -0.41 -0.67 -17.27
N GLN A 200 -0.71 0.47 -16.66
CA GLN A 200 0.11 1.68 -16.66
C GLN A 200 1.40 1.50 -15.85
N VAL A 201 1.46 0.53 -14.92
CA VAL A 201 2.67 0.23 -14.14
C VAL A 201 3.61 -0.64 -14.96
N THR A 202 4.76 -0.09 -15.32
CA THR A 202 5.87 -0.77 -15.99
C THR A 202 7.11 -0.78 -15.09
N ALA A 203 8.27 -1.18 -15.61
CA ALA A 203 9.53 -1.03 -14.87
C ALA A 203 9.89 0.45 -14.64
N GLU A 204 9.44 1.33 -15.54
CA GLU A 204 9.74 2.76 -15.55
C GLU A 204 8.62 3.61 -14.95
N VAL A 205 7.41 3.06 -14.78
CA VAL A 205 6.23 3.80 -14.32
C VAL A 205 5.68 3.17 -13.04
N ARG A 206 5.43 4.02 -12.05
CA ARG A 206 4.94 3.63 -10.72
C ARG A 206 3.67 4.38 -10.38
N LEU A 207 2.86 3.77 -9.52
CA LEU A 207 1.67 4.40 -8.98
C LEU A 207 1.79 4.55 -7.47
N PHE A 208 1.65 5.77 -6.96
CA PHE A 208 1.54 6.04 -5.53
C PHE A 208 0.10 6.39 -5.20
N LEU A 209 -0.50 5.65 -4.26
CA LEU A 209 -1.90 5.83 -3.95
C LEU A 209 -2.11 7.14 -3.20
N LEU A 210 -3.03 7.96 -3.72
CA LEU A 210 -3.53 9.14 -3.01
C LEU A 210 -4.81 8.79 -2.24
N ARG A 211 -5.76 8.13 -2.92
CA ARG A 211 -7.06 7.76 -2.33
C ARG A 211 -7.61 6.50 -3.00
N ARG A 212 -8.20 5.61 -2.20
CA ARG A 212 -9.04 4.51 -2.67
C ARG A 212 -10.31 4.49 -1.83
N ARG A 213 -11.46 4.81 -2.44
CA ARG A 213 -12.71 5.04 -1.72
C ARG A 213 -13.82 4.12 -2.21
N ASN A 214 -14.54 3.54 -1.25
CA ASN A 214 -15.82 2.86 -1.47
C ASN A 214 -16.97 3.77 -1.03
N PHE A 215 -17.89 4.09 -1.93
CA PHE A 215 -19.09 4.84 -1.59
C PHE A 215 -20.17 3.92 -1.02
N ALA A 216 -21.00 4.45 -0.12
CA ALA A 216 -22.09 3.70 0.53
C ALA A 216 -21.60 2.43 1.27
N ALA A 217 -20.39 2.47 1.82
CA ALA A 217 -19.78 1.34 2.52
C ALA A 217 -20.62 0.92 3.74
N ILE A 218 -20.97 -0.37 3.78
CA ILE A 218 -21.78 -0.96 4.86
C ILE A 218 -21.03 -0.80 6.20
N ASN A 219 -21.72 -0.23 7.19
CA ASN A 219 -21.20 0.05 8.54
C ASN A 219 -19.92 0.91 8.58
N GLY A 220 -19.59 1.63 7.51
CA GLY A 220 -18.36 2.43 7.46
C GLY A 220 -17.08 1.60 7.58
N THR A 221 -17.11 0.35 7.12
CA THR A 221 -15.97 -0.58 7.22
C THR A 221 -14.98 -0.40 6.08
N ILE A 222 -13.70 -0.64 6.36
CA ILE A 222 -12.66 -0.71 5.33
C ILE A 222 -12.71 -2.10 4.71
N ILE A 223 -12.97 -2.18 3.40
CA ILE A 223 -12.93 -3.45 2.68
C ILE A 223 -11.48 -3.77 2.34
N ARG A 224 -11.02 -4.95 2.77
CA ARG A 224 -9.68 -5.50 2.48
C ARG A 224 -9.75 -7.03 2.44
N PHE A 225 -8.63 -7.73 2.58
CA PHE A 225 -8.66 -9.19 2.68
C PHE A 225 -9.53 -9.66 3.87
N PRO A 226 -10.38 -10.70 3.72
CA PRO A 226 -10.49 -11.63 2.59
C PRO A 226 -11.40 -11.18 1.43
N ASP A 227 -12.23 -10.16 1.62
CA ASP A 227 -13.20 -9.69 0.60
C ASP A 227 -12.51 -9.07 -0.63
N ASN A 228 -11.26 -8.64 -0.46
CA ASN A 228 -10.38 -8.23 -1.54
C ASN A 228 -9.16 -9.18 -1.62
N PRO A 229 -9.06 -10.04 -2.66
CA PRO A 229 -7.96 -10.99 -2.81
C PRO A 229 -6.57 -10.34 -2.91
N TYR A 230 -6.49 -9.08 -3.34
CA TYR A 230 -5.24 -8.31 -3.41
C TYR A 230 -4.96 -7.51 -2.14
N ASP A 231 -5.81 -7.64 -1.13
CA ASP A 231 -5.77 -6.92 0.14
C ASP A 231 -5.63 -5.40 0.01
N ARG A 232 -6.09 -4.79 -1.09
CA ARG A 232 -6.13 -3.32 -1.21
C ARG A 232 -7.14 -2.76 -0.21
N LEU A 233 -6.78 -1.67 0.47
CA LEU A 233 -7.67 -1.01 1.42
C LEU A 233 -8.64 -0.08 0.68
N TRP A 234 -9.93 -0.36 0.77
CA TRP A 234 -11.00 0.50 0.27
C TRP A 234 -11.64 1.23 1.44
N TYR A 235 -11.35 2.51 1.56
CA TYR A 235 -11.84 3.31 2.67
C TYR A 235 -13.27 3.80 2.42
N PRO A 236 -14.15 3.77 3.43
CA PRO A 236 -15.52 4.24 3.28
C PRO A 236 -15.57 5.73 2.92
N ARG A 237 -16.58 6.11 2.14
CA ARG A 237 -16.99 7.49 1.92
C ARG A 237 -18.52 7.56 1.86
N SER A 238 -19.12 8.19 2.84
CA SER A 238 -20.57 8.39 2.95
C SER A 238 -20.88 9.85 3.25
N ASP A 239 -22.02 10.33 2.77
CA ASP A 239 -22.52 11.68 3.02
C ASP A 239 -24.04 11.72 2.86
N ALA A 240 -24.75 11.39 3.95
CA ALA A 240 -26.22 11.30 3.94
C ALA A 240 -26.92 12.63 3.63
N THR A 241 -26.20 13.76 3.66
CA THR A 241 -26.76 15.07 3.28
C THR A 241 -26.76 15.30 1.78
N MET A 242 -25.87 14.63 1.05
CA MET A 242 -25.68 14.79 -0.39
C MET A 242 -26.20 13.60 -1.20
N TRP A 243 -26.13 12.40 -0.63
CA TRP A 243 -26.27 11.14 -1.36
C TRP A 243 -27.33 10.24 -0.74
N ALA A 244 -28.10 9.60 -1.63
CA ALA A 244 -28.82 8.39 -1.30
C ALA A 244 -27.90 7.20 -1.55
N GLU A 245 -27.80 6.31 -0.58
CA GLU A 245 -26.99 5.10 -0.63
C GLU A 245 -27.86 3.90 -1.00
N MET A 246 -27.36 3.04 -1.89
CA MET A 246 -28.02 1.81 -2.31
C MET A 246 -27.03 0.65 -2.22
N THR A 247 -27.57 -0.51 -1.87
CA THR A 247 -26.79 -1.74 -1.71
C THR A 247 -27.53 -2.91 -2.35
N THR A 248 -26.80 -3.94 -2.75
CA THR A 248 -27.37 -5.21 -3.19
C THR A 248 -26.58 -6.37 -2.61
N THR A 249 -27.24 -7.51 -2.43
CA THR A 249 -26.59 -8.80 -2.14
C THR A 249 -26.43 -9.66 -3.39
N GLU A 250 -26.98 -9.22 -4.53
CA GLU A 250 -26.88 -9.92 -5.80
C GLU A 250 -25.45 -9.89 -6.33
N ARG A 251 -25.10 -10.92 -7.10
CA ARG A 251 -23.79 -11.02 -7.73
C ARG A 251 -23.71 -10.00 -8.87
N VAL A 252 -22.64 -9.20 -8.86
CA VAL A 252 -22.30 -8.32 -9.98
C VAL A 252 -21.60 -9.16 -11.06
N ASP A 253 -22.06 -9.03 -12.30
CA ASP A 253 -21.51 -9.75 -13.45
C ASP A 253 -20.07 -9.32 -13.72
N ASP A 254 -19.20 -10.31 -13.91
CA ASP A 254 -17.80 -10.07 -14.23
C ASP A 254 -17.64 -9.64 -15.69
N VAL A 255 -16.73 -8.69 -15.92
CA VAL A 255 -16.26 -8.27 -17.23
C VAL A 255 -14.91 -8.92 -17.45
N ASN A 256 -14.79 -9.71 -18.52
CA ASN A 256 -13.52 -10.30 -18.92
C ASN A 256 -12.52 -9.18 -19.26
N GLY A 257 -11.31 -9.28 -18.69
CA GLY A 257 -10.23 -8.31 -18.94
C GLY A 257 -10.31 -7.03 -18.11
N ASP A 258 -11.01 -7.04 -16.97
CA ASP A 258 -11.00 -5.93 -16.02
C ASP A 258 -9.57 -5.63 -15.53
N GLU A 259 -9.05 -4.46 -15.91
CA GLU A 259 -7.69 -4.00 -15.62
C GLU A 259 -7.51 -3.51 -14.17
N PHE A 260 -8.57 -3.45 -13.37
CA PHE A 260 -8.53 -2.92 -12.00
C PHE A 260 -9.16 -3.86 -10.98
N GLU A 261 -10.07 -4.74 -11.39
CA GLU A 261 -10.70 -5.79 -10.59
C GLU A 261 -11.16 -5.31 -9.19
N ALA A 262 -11.97 -4.26 -9.11
CA ALA A 262 -12.56 -3.85 -7.81
C ALA A 262 -13.34 -5.02 -7.19
N PRO A 263 -13.24 -5.25 -5.86
CA PRO A 263 -13.86 -6.41 -5.23
C PRO A 263 -15.38 -6.29 -5.21
N MET A 264 -16.08 -7.44 -5.19
CA MET A 264 -17.54 -7.49 -5.25
C MET A 264 -18.22 -6.65 -4.15
N ALA A 265 -17.71 -6.71 -2.92
CA ALA A 265 -18.23 -5.94 -1.79
C ALA A 265 -18.17 -4.41 -2.03
N VAL A 266 -17.26 -3.91 -2.87
CA VAL A 266 -17.19 -2.50 -3.29
C VAL A 266 -18.18 -2.22 -4.42
N LEU A 267 -18.36 -3.17 -5.33
CA LEU A 267 -19.26 -3.04 -6.48
C LEU A 267 -20.75 -3.22 -6.11
N GLN A 268 -21.02 -3.78 -4.93
CA GLN A 268 -22.37 -3.98 -4.38
C GLN A 268 -22.93 -2.76 -3.65
N THR A 269 -22.15 -1.69 -3.51
CA THR A 269 -22.58 -0.44 -2.88
C THR A 269 -22.44 0.71 -3.87
N VAL A 270 -23.42 1.61 -3.90
CA VAL A 270 -23.44 2.74 -4.84
C VAL A 270 -24.11 3.96 -4.20
N ILE A 271 -23.66 5.15 -4.57
CA ILE A 271 -24.38 6.39 -4.27
C ILE A 271 -25.13 6.92 -5.49
N LYS A 272 -26.22 7.64 -5.25
CA LYS A 272 -26.83 8.58 -6.19
C LYS A 272 -27.09 9.92 -5.50
N LEU A 273 -27.18 11.00 -6.28
CA LEU A 273 -27.51 12.31 -5.72
C LEU A 273 -28.95 12.39 -5.21
N LEU A 274 -29.14 13.02 -4.06
CA LEU A 274 -30.47 13.42 -3.57
C LEU A 274 -31.06 14.56 -4.42
N ASN A 275 -30.23 15.55 -4.78
CA ASN A 275 -30.62 16.62 -5.69
C ASN A 275 -30.28 16.23 -7.14
N THR A 276 -31.30 15.88 -7.93
CA THR A 276 -31.16 15.44 -9.33
C THR A 276 -30.55 16.49 -10.26
N SER A 277 -30.61 17.78 -9.91
CA SER A 277 -29.97 18.89 -10.65
C SER A 277 -28.49 19.10 -10.29
N GLY A 278 -28.00 18.39 -9.27
CA GLY A 278 -26.63 18.52 -8.76
C GLY A 278 -25.57 17.78 -9.57
N SER A 279 -24.39 17.64 -8.98
CA SER A 279 -23.28 16.86 -9.53
C SER A 279 -22.49 16.20 -8.41
N ILE A 280 -21.96 15.00 -8.67
CA ILE A 280 -21.04 14.33 -7.74
C ILE A 280 -19.66 14.92 -7.99
N LYS A 281 -19.02 15.38 -6.91
CA LYS A 281 -17.68 15.99 -6.98
C LYS A 281 -16.75 15.38 -5.96
N PHE A 282 -15.54 15.10 -6.40
CA PHE A 282 -14.41 14.75 -5.55
C PHE A 282 -13.13 15.23 -6.25
N GLY A 283 -12.10 15.49 -5.46
CA GLY A 283 -10.89 16.09 -5.98
C GLY A 283 -9.68 15.82 -5.13
N TRP A 284 -8.55 16.31 -5.61
CA TRP A 284 -7.28 16.25 -4.91
C TRP A 284 -6.46 17.50 -5.23
N GLU A 285 -5.60 17.86 -4.29
CA GLU A 285 -4.57 18.85 -4.52
C GLU A 285 -3.33 18.15 -5.07
N VAL A 286 -2.52 18.89 -5.83
CA VAL A 286 -1.23 18.38 -6.27
C VAL A 286 -0.37 18.14 -5.04
N ALA A 287 0.11 16.90 -4.88
CA ALA A 287 0.96 16.51 -3.76
C ALA A 287 2.27 17.32 -3.78
N PRO A 288 2.47 18.29 -2.86
CA PRO A 288 3.61 19.20 -2.91
C PRO A 288 4.94 18.47 -2.78
N GLU A 289 4.91 17.38 -2.04
CA GLU A 289 6.03 16.49 -1.70
C GLU A 289 6.59 15.77 -2.95
N LEU A 290 5.81 15.70 -4.03
CA LEU A 290 6.18 15.09 -5.30
C LEU A 290 6.53 16.13 -6.38
N ASN A 291 6.40 17.44 -6.10
CA ASN A 291 6.62 18.52 -7.07
C ASN A 291 8.07 18.60 -7.58
N ASN A 292 9.04 18.09 -6.82
CA ASN A 292 10.45 18.09 -7.19
C ASN A 292 10.82 16.93 -8.12
N VAL A 293 9.90 15.99 -8.39
CA VAL A 293 10.12 14.91 -9.35
C VAL A 293 9.84 15.47 -10.75
N SER A 294 10.86 15.48 -11.63
CA SER A 294 10.75 16.00 -13.00
C SER A 294 10.76 14.86 -14.03
N PRO A 295 9.80 14.81 -14.99
CA PRO A 295 8.64 15.70 -15.11
C PRO A 295 7.67 15.51 -13.93
N GLY A 296 6.89 16.56 -13.62
CA GLY A 296 5.93 16.56 -12.51
C GLY A 296 4.99 15.34 -12.54
N PRO A 297 4.50 14.87 -11.38
CA PRO A 297 3.74 13.63 -11.31
C PRO A 297 2.48 13.70 -12.16
N GLY A 298 2.24 12.67 -12.98
CA GLY A 298 0.93 12.42 -13.60
C GLY A 298 -0.11 11.99 -12.56
N TYR A 299 -1.38 11.84 -12.98
CA TYR A 299 -2.41 11.26 -12.13
C TYR A 299 -3.20 10.19 -12.88
N LEU A 300 -3.50 9.09 -12.19
CA LEU A 300 -4.42 8.05 -12.65
C LEU A 300 -5.64 8.02 -11.73
N ALA A 301 -6.79 8.41 -12.26
CA ALA A 301 -8.09 8.26 -11.64
C ALA A 301 -8.83 7.09 -12.33
N VAL A 302 -9.35 6.17 -11.52
CA VAL A 302 -10.15 5.02 -11.95
C VAL A 302 -11.49 5.13 -11.25
N LEU A 303 -12.59 5.17 -12.00
CA LEU A 303 -13.95 5.22 -11.44
C LEU A 303 -14.67 3.93 -11.77
N HIS A 304 -15.37 3.39 -10.77
CA HIS A 304 -16.07 2.11 -10.85
C HIS A 304 -17.58 2.33 -10.81
N PHE A 305 -18.30 1.68 -11.73
CA PHE A 305 -19.73 1.84 -11.91
C PHE A 305 -20.44 0.49 -12.06
N VAL A 306 -21.57 0.36 -11.39
CA VAL A 306 -22.55 -0.72 -11.52
C VAL A 306 -23.95 -0.12 -11.37
N GLU A 307 -24.84 -0.41 -12.31
CA GLU A 307 -26.26 -0.07 -12.13
C GLU A 307 -26.92 -1.08 -11.19
N LEU A 308 -27.34 -0.63 -10.00
CA LEU A 308 -28.03 -1.48 -9.03
C LEU A 308 -29.55 -1.37 -9.11
N GLU A 309 -30.09 -0.50 -9.97
CA GLU A 309 -31.54 -0.36 -10.18
C GLU A 309 -31.95 -1.02 -11.50
N LEU A 310 -32.96 -1.90 -11.46
CA LEU A 310 -33.55 -2.41 -12.70
C LEU A 310 -34.38 -1.30 -13.35
N LEU A 311 -33.81 -0.66 -14.37
CA LEU A 311 -34.47 0.45 -15.07
C LEU A 311 -35.57 -0.10 -15.99
N GLY A 312 -36.79 0.42 -15.83
CA GLY A 312 -37.95 0.03 -16.64
C GLY A 312 -38.25 1.01 -17.79
N GLY A 313 -38.83 0.51 -18.88
CA GLY A 313 -39.27 1.33 -20.02
C GLY A 313 -38.11 2.07 -20.71
N ASP A 314 -38.32 3.34 -21.04
CA ASP A 314 -37.35 4.22 -21.70
C ASP A 314 -36.47 5.00 -20.70
N ALA A 315 -36.42 4.59 -19.43
CA ALA A 315 -35.65 5.27 -18.40
C ALA A 315 -34.14 5.19 -18.70
N LEU A 316 -33.52 6.35 -18.90
CA LEU A 316 -32.10 6.47 -19.22
C LEU A 316 -31.34 7.11 -18.05
N ARG A 317 -30.28 6.42 -17.60
CA ARG A 317 -29.22 7.04 -16.80
C ARG A 317 -28.02 7.35 -17.70
N GLN A 318 -27.76 8.64 -17.90
CA GLN A 318 -26.65 9.10 -18.71
C GLN A 318 -25.99 10.34 -18.12
N PHE A 319 -24.67 10.33 -17.97
CA PHE A 319 -23.95 11.43 -17.33
C PHE A 319 -22.60 11.71 -17.99
N ASN A 320 -22.17 12.96 -17.90
CA ASN A 320 -20.83 13.39 -18.29
C ASN A 320 -19.90 13.30 -17.10
N ILE A 321 -18.66 12.90 -17.38
CA ILE A 321 -17.56 12.90 -16.43
C ILE A 321 -16.51 13.87 -16.96
N SER A 322 -16.15 14.87 -16.15
CA SER A 322 -15.13 15.86 -16.48
C SER A 322 -14.09 15.98 -15.38
N VAL A 323 -12.90 16.48 -15.71
CA VAL A 323 -11.85 16.83 -14.74
C VAL A 323 -11.35 18.22 -15.04
N ASN A 324 -11.50 19.15 -14.09
CA ASN A 324 -11.14 20.56 -14.27
C ASN A 324 -11.69 21.12 -15.60
N HIS A 325 -10.78 21.56 -16.47
CA HIS A 325 -11.05 22.15 -17.78
C HIS A 325 -11.27 21.10 -18.89
N ASP A 326 -10.98 19.82 -18.63
CA ASP A 326 -11.37 18.73 -19.54
C ASP A 326 -12.85 18.38 -19.31
N GLU A 327 -13.71 19.20 -19.90
CA GLU A 327 -15.17 19.08 -19.83
C GLU A 327 -15.72 17.81 -20.50
N SER A 328 -14.88 17.05 -21.22
CA SER A 328 -15.28 15.89 -22.02
C SER A 328 -14.39 14.67 -21.78
N TRP A 329 -13.89 14.46 -20.56
CA TRP A 329 -13.13 13.24 -20.23
C TRP A 329 -13.92 11.96 -20.59
N VAL A 330 -15.19 11.88 -20.17
CA VAL A 330 -16.13 10.84 -20.64
C VAL A 330 -17.51 11.48 -20.90
N PRO A 331 -17.82 11.84 -22.16
CA PRO A 331 -19.11 12.41 -22.50
C PRO A 331 -20.18 11.30 -22.64
N GLY A 332 -21.37 11.55 -22.10
CA GLY A 332 -22.55 10.71 -22.32
C GLY A 332 -22.40 9.28 -21.83
N TYR A 333 -21.66 9.04 -20.74
CA TYR A 333 -21.51 7.70 -20.16
C TYR A 333 -22.87 7.13 -19.75
N THR A 334 -23.12 5.89 -20.15
CA THR A 334 -24.30 5.10 -19.78
C THR A 334 -23.83 3.78 -19.18
N PRO A 335 -24.26 3.42 -17.95
CA PRO A 335 -23.96 2.11 -17.37
C PRO A 335 -24.35 0.95 -18.29
N LEU A 336 -23.63 -0.16 -18.24
CA LEU A 336 -23.80 -1.29 -19.16
C LEU A 336 -25.10 -2.10 -18.98
N GLY A 337 -25.91 -1.76 -17.97
CA GLY A 337 -27.13 -2.44 -17.58
C GLY A 337 -27.09 -2.94 -16.14
N PHE A 338 -28.22 -3.46 -15.66
CA PHE A 338 -28.39 -3.96 -14.30
C PHE A 338 -27.32 -4.99 -13.94
N LEU A 339 -26.65 -4.77 -12.80
CA LEU A 339 -25.57 -5.59 -12.23
C LEU A 339 -24.35 -5.84 -13.13
N ARG A 340 -24.15 -5.03 -14.17
CA ARG A 340 -22.96 -5.10 -15.03
C ARG A 340 -21.93 -4.07 -14.58
N LYS A 341 -20.76 -4.54 -14.14
CA LYS A 341 -19.67 -3.63 -13.77
C LYS A 341 -19.03 -3.00 -15.00
N ALA A 342 -18.52 -1.80 -14.80
CA ALA A 342 -17.68 -1.10 -15.73
C ALA A 342 -16.72 -0.18 -14.96
N TYR A 343 -15.64 0.20 -15.63
CA TYR A 343 -14.70 1.18 -15.13
C TYR A 343 -14.38 2.19 -16.21
N VAL A 344 -14.00 3.40 -15.80
CA VAL A 344 -13.39 4.40 -16.67
C VAL A 344 -12.11 4.89 -16.01
N TYR A 345 -11.10 5.18 -16.81
CA TYR A 345 -9.85 5.74 -16.33
C TYR A 345 -9.31 6.81 -17.27
N ASN A 346 -8.51 7.71 -16.74
CA ASN A 346 -7.92 8.80 -17.52
C ASN A 346 -6.56 8.41 -18.10
N LYS A 347 -6.12 9.15 -19.12
CA LYS A 347 -4.80 9.00 -19.73
C LYS A 347 -3.90 10.22 -19.46
N PHE A 348 -4.16 11.00 -18.42
CA PHE A 348 -3.43 12.25 -18.19
C PHE A 348 -2.02 12.00 -17.67
N THR A 349 -1.04 12.17 -18.55
CA THR A 349 0.38 12.28 -18.20
C THR A 349 0.77 13.75 -18.33
N ASN A 350 1.15 14.41 -17.22
CA ASN A 350 1.56 15.82 -17.11
C ASN A 350 0.41 16.82 -16.79
N PRO A 351 -0.04 16.85 -15.54
CA PRO A 351 -1.08 17.75 -15.07
C PRO A 351 -0.55 19.20 -14.97
N ARG A 352 -1.36 20.21 -15.29
CA ARG A 352 -0.96 21.66 -15.31
C ARG A 352 -1.53 22.49 -14.17
N ASP A 353 -2.56 21.98 -13.51
CA ASP A 353 -3.30 22.66 -12.46
C ASP A 353 -2.78 22.26 -11.06
N SER A 354 -2.95 23.16 -10.09
CA SER A 354 -2.58 22.94 -8.68
C SER A 354 -3.57 22.08 -7.90
N SER A 355 -4.77 21.87 -8.45
CA SER A 355 -5.78 20.95 -7.90
C SER A 355 -6.64 20.39 -9.03
N TYR A 356 -7.25 19.24 -8.77
CA TYR A 356 -8.11 18.52 -9.72
C TYR A 356 -9.45 18.20 -9.08
N ILE A 357 -10.52 18.47 -9.82
CA ILE A 357 -11.89 18.17 -9.42
C ILE A 357 -12.54 17.34 -10.52
N VAL A 358 -12.88 16.10 -10.18
CA VAL A 358 -13.74 15.26 -11.01
C VAL A 358 -15.19 15.67 -10.76
N THR A 359 -15.93 15.93 -11.83
CA THR A 359 -17.36 16.24 -11.77
C THR A 359 -18.14 15.22 -12.59
N ILE A 360 -19.15 14.60 -11.96
CA ILE A 360 -20.09 13.69 -12.61
C ILE A 360 -21.47 14.36 -12.60
N LYS A 361 -22.00 14.65 -13.79
CA LYS A 361 -23.25 15.40 -13.94
C LYS A 361 -24.17 14.75 -14.96
N ALA A 362 -25.46 14.65 -14.64
CA ALA A 362 -26.46 14.14 -15.56
C ALA A 362 -26.48 14.96 -16.86
N THR A 363 -26.64 14.27 -17.98
CA THR A 363 -26.95 14.91 -19.26
C THR A 363 -28.39 15.41 -19.30
N ALA A 364 -28.71 16.29 -20.25
CA ALA A 364 -30.08 16.76 -20.47
C ALA A 364 -31.06 15.63 -20.84
N ASN A 365 -30.57 14.50 -21.37
CA ASN A 365 -31.37 13.35 -21.76
C ASN A 365 -31.62 12.37 -20.60
N SER A 366 -30.93 12.55 -19.46
CA SER A 366 -31.02 11.62 -18.34
C SER A 366 -32.22 11.90 -17.47
N MET A 367 -33.04 10.87 -17.23
CA MET A 367 -34.16 10.94 -16.29
C MET A 367 -33.72 10.61 -14.86
N LEU A 368 -32.50 10.09 -14.71
CA LEU A 368 -31.98 9.57 -13.46
C LEU A 368 -30.69 10.31 -13.05
N PRO A 369 -30.43 10.47 -11.75
CA PRO A 369 -29.19 11.08 -11.26
C PRO A 369 -27.97 10.22 -11.61
N PRO A 370 -26.76 10.80 -11.65
CA PRO A 370 -25.53 10.02 -11.76
C PRO A 370 -25.33 9.07 -10.57
N ILE A 371 -24.57 8.01 -10.81
CA ILE A 371 -24.18 7.02 -9.81
C ILE A 371 -22.67 6.83 -9.81
N ILE A 372 -22.11 6.37 -8.68
CA ILE A 372 -20.73 5.90 -8.59
C ILE A 372 -20.61 4.91 -7.42
N ASN A 373 -19.88 3.82 -7.61
CA ASN A 373 -19.62 2.83 -6.59
C ASN A 373 -18.34 3.17 -5.83
N ALA A 374 -17.28 3.47 -6.58
CA ALA A 374 -15.96 3.65 -5.98
C ALA A 374 -15.04 4.44 -6.90
N TYR A 375 -13.94 4.94 -6.33
CA TYR A 375 -12.84 5.47 -7.12
C TYR A 375 -11.48 5.15 -6.51
N GLU A 376 -10.48 5.11 -7.38
CA GLU A 376 -9.07 5.04 -7.05
C GLU A 376 -8.36 6.23 -7.68
N LEU A 377 -7.39 6.77 -6.96
CA LEU A 377 -6.60 7.91 -7.38
C LEU A 377 -5.14 7.67 -7.03
N PHE A 378 -4.29 7.77 -8.03
CA PHE A 378 -2.85 7.59 -7.91
C PHE A 378 -2.11 8.78 -8.49
N SER A 379 -0.95 9.08 -7.90
CA SER A 379 0.11 9.81 -8.58
C SER A 379 0.90 8.84 -9.46
N VAL A 380 1.19 9.24 -10.69
CA VAL A 380 1.97 8.49 -11.68
C VAL A 380 3.37 9.09 -11.70
N ILE A 381 4.37 8.27 -11.37
CA ILE A 381 5.76 8.72 -11.34
C ILE A 381 6.60 7.89 -12.32
N ALA A 382 7.28 8.61 -13.21
CA ALA A 382 8.32 8.03 -14.04
C ALA A 382 9.63 7.93 -13.22
N THR A 383 10.29 6.79 -13.28
CA THR A 383 11.63 6.65 -12.70
C THR A 383 12.64 7.31 -13.63
N THR A 384 13.45 8.22 -13.11
CA THR A 384 14.71 8.56 -13.75
C THR A 384 15.67 7.41 -13.52
N ASN A 385 16.14 6.77 -14.59
CA ASN A 385 17.24 5.81 -14.49
C ASN A 385 18.49 6.55 -14.00
N VAL A 386 18.74 6.54 -12.70
CA VAL A 386 20.03 6.95 -12.13
C VAL A 386 20.62 5.76 -11.40
N GLY A 387 21.60 5.12 -12.06
CA GLY A 387 22.69 4.39 -11.41
C GLY A 387 22.33 3.08 -10.72
N ILE A 388 22.63 1.98 -11.41
CA ILE A 388 23.02 0.73 -10.77
C ILE A 388 24.34 1.01 -10.03
N GLU A 389 24.34 0.97 -8.70
CA GLU A 389 25.54 0.57 -7.97
C GLU A 389 25.24 -0.76 -7.26
N SER A 390 25.65 -1.82 -7.94
CA SER A 390 25.93 -3.12 -7.36
C SER A 390 27.44 -3.16 -7.05
N GLN A 391 27.79 -3.35 -5.77
CA GLN A 391 29.15 -3.60 -5.21
C GLN A 391 30.08 -2.38 -5.27
N ASP A 392 30.75 -1.95 -4.19
CA ASP A 392 31.67 -2.69 -3.30
C ASP A 392 31.31 -2.49 -1.81
N GLY A 393 31.53 -3.40 -0.86
CA GLY A 393 32.68 -4.31 -0.70
C GLY A 393 33.42 -3.89 0.57
N ASN A 394 33.40 -4.77 1.59
CA ASN A 394 34.16 -4.67 2.83
C ASN A 394 35.54 -4.00 2.67
N GLN A 395 35.84 -3.01 3.52
CA GLN A 395 37.12 -2.92 4.25
C GLN A 395 37.12 -1.70 5.19
N PHE A 396 37.02 -1.97 6.50
CA PHE A 396 37.81 -1.24 7.49
C PHE A 396 38.29 -2.27 8.53
N ASN A 397 39.57 -2.63 8.40
CA ASN A 397 40.42 -2.95 9.54
C ASN A 397 40.92 -1.63 10.12
#